data_AF-A0A811UQ18-F1
#
_entry.id   AF-A0A811UQ18-F1
#
_cell.length_a   1.000
_cell.length_b   1.000
_cell.length_c   1.000
_cell.angle_alpha   90.00
_cell.angle_beta   90.00
_cell.angle_gamma   90.00
#
_symmetry.space_group_name_H-M   'P 1'
#
loop_
_entity.id
_entity.type
_entity.pdbx_description
1 polymer ?
#
loop_
_entity_poly.entity_id
_entity_poly.type
_entity_poly.pdbx_seq_one_letter_code
_entity_poly.pdbx_strand_id
1 'polypeptide(L)' 'MLCNWLSERLDHALHYAQVTSISHITKKIYSDFELQGVLEDKLNSKAYQTVALRMTTEEATCALTMPDVVECDDNGIQ' A
#
# COMPACT_ATOMS: atom_id res chain seq x y z
N MET A 1 0.71 3.12 -14.02
CA MET A 1 2.05 2.48 -13.99
C MET A 1 2.21 1.50 -12.84
N LEU A 2 1.98 1.90 -11.57
CA LEU A 2 2.07 0.99 -10.41
C LEU A 2 1.15 -0.24 -10.52
N CYS A 3 -0.13 -0.04 -10.84
CA CYS A 3 -1.08 -1.14 -11.02
C CYS A 3 -0.63 -2.15 -12.10
N ASN A 4 -0.02 -1.69 -13.19
CA ASN A 4 0.49 -2.56 -14.25
C ASN A 4 1.71 -3.35 -13.78
N TRP A 5 2.68 -2.68 -13.14
CA TRP A 5 3.86 -3.35 -12.58
C TRP A 5 3.50 -4.41 -11.55
N LEU A 6 2.48 -4.14 -10.72
CA LEU A 6 1.93 -5.14 -9.81
C LEU A 6 1.23 -6.28 -10.57
N SER A 7 0.47 -5.98 -11.63
CA SER A 7 -0.22 -7.01 -12.41
C SER A 7 0.75 -7.99 -13.10
N GLU A 8 1.92 -7.51 -13.52
CA GLU A 8 3.00 -8.34 -14.09
C GLU A 8 3.69 -9.25 -13.06
N ARG A 9 3.35 -9.12 -11.77
CA ARG A 9 3.99 -9.82 -10.64
C ARG A 9 2.95 -10.42 -9.69
N LEU A 10 1.83 -10.92 -10.21
CA LEU A 10 0.76 -11.52 -9.39
C LEU A 10 1.16 -12.88 -8.79
N ASP A 11 1.99 -13.59 -9.52
CA ASP A 11 2.57 -14.90 -9.24
C ASP A 11 3.84 -14.83 -8.36
N HIS A 12 4.30 -13.62 -8.05
CA HIS A 12 5.46 -13.38 -7.21
C HIS A 12 5.07 -12.59 -5.96
N ALA A 13 5.36 -13.16 -4.79
CA ALA A 13 5.26 -12.45 -3.51
C ALA A 13 6.20 -11.24 -3.50
N LEU A 14 5.75 -10.16 -2.87
CA LEU A 14 6.58 -8.97 -2.69
C LEU A 14 7.46 -9.10 -1.44
N HIS A 15 8.64 -8.50 -1.50
CA HIS A 15 9.48 -8.40 -0.31
C HIS A 15 8.87 -7.42 0.70
N TYR A 16 9.04 -7.65 2.00
CA TYR A 16 8.51 -6.81 3.08
C TYR A 16 8.65 -5.31 2.81
N ALA A 17 9.90 -4.86 2.59
CA ALA A 17 10.20 -3.45 2.38
C ALA A 17 9.46 -2.85 1.17
N GLN A 18 9.18 -3.66 0.14
CA GLN A 18 8.38 -3.24 -1.01
C GLN A 18 6.91 -3.09 -0.63
N VAL A 19 6.36 -4.06 0.10
CA VAL A 19 4.98 -4.01 0.60
C VAL A 19 4.77 -2.77 1.45
N THR A 20 5.63 -2.54 2.45
CA THR A 20 5.57 -1.35 3.31
C THR A 20 5.68 -0.06 2.50
N SER A 21 6.70 0.06 1.64
CA SER A 21 6.91 1.28 0.85
C SER A 21 5.73 1.59 -0.09
N ILE A 22 5.23 0.57 -0.80
CA ILE A 22 4.13 0.74 -1.76
C ILE A 22 2.82 1.05 -1.03
N SER A 23 2.57 0.42 0.12
CA SER A 23 1.40 0.73 0.96
C SER A 23 1.42 2.19 1.43
N HIS A 24 2.54 2.67 1.95
CA HIS A 24 2.70 4.06 2.37
C HIS A 24 2.51 5.05 1.21
N ILE A 25 3.13 4.79 0.05
CA ILE A 25 2.98 5.63 -1.13
C ILE A 25 1.52 5.66 -1.60
N THR A 26 0.85 4.51 -1.62
CA THR A 26 -0.55 4.39 -2.04
C THR A 26 -1.47 5.20 -1.14
N LYS A 27 -1.30 5.10 0.18
CA LYS A 27 -2.05 5.89 1.18
C LYS A 27 -1.76 7.39 1.04
N LYS A 28 -0.48 7.78 0.87
CA LYS A 28 -0.08 9.19 0.75
C LYS A 28 -0.66 9.85 -0.50
N ILE A 29 -0.64 9.15 -1.64
CA ILE A 29 -1.23 9.66 -2.90
C ILE A 29 -2.75 9.84 -2.75
N TYR A 30 -3.44 8.89 -2.12
CA TYR A 30 -4.88 9.01 -1.87
C TYR A 30 -5.18 10.26 -1.02
N SER A 31 -4.50 10.41 0.12
CA SER A 31 -4.68 11.57 1.00
C SER A 31 -4.33 12.90 0.33
N ASP A 32 -3.31 12.95 -0.52
CA ASP A 32 -2.94 14.17 -1.24
C ASP A 32 -4.03 14.59 -2.24
N PHE A 33 -4.59 13.65 -2.99
CA PHE A 33 -5.70 13.95 -3.89
C PHE A 33 -7.00 14.30 -3.15
N GLU A 34 -7.26 13.66 -2.02
CA GLU A 34 -8.40 14.00 -1.15
C GLU A 34 -8.28 15.44 -0.64
N LEU A 35 -7.09 15.85 -0.18
CA LEU A 35 -6.81 17.23 0.25
C LEU A 35 -6.97 18.25 -0.88
N GLN A 36 -6.69 17.87 -2.12
CA GLN A 36 -6.92 18.70 -3.30
C GLN A 36 -8.41 18.78 -3.72
N GLY A 37 -9.30 18.05 -3.05
CA GLY A 37 -10.73 18.05 -3.33
C GLY A 37 -11.13 17.16 -4.51
N VAL A 38 -10.32 16.16 -4.85
CA VAL A 38 -10.68 15.16 -5.88
C VAL A 38 -11.88 14.35 -5.38
N LEU A 39 -12.88 14.18 -6.26
CA LEU A 39 -14.11 13.46 -5.93
C LEU A 39 -13.82 11.99 -5.59
N GLU A 40 -14.60 11.45 -4.65
CA GLU A 40 -14.44 10.09 -4.13
C GLU A 40 -14.51 9.02 -5.23
N ASP A 41 -15.34 9.19 -6.26
CA ASP A 41 -15.44 8.27 -7.39
C ASP A 41 -14.15 8.18 -8.22
N LYS A 42 -13.36 9.26 -8.24
CA LYS A 42 -12.05 9.32 -8.90
C LYS A 42 -10.95 8.79 -7.99
N LEU A 43 -11.00 9.10 -6.70
CA LEU A 43 -10.08 8.56 -5.70
C LEU A 43 -10.17 7.02 -5.63
N ASN A 44 -11.39 6.49 -5.60
CA ASN A 44 -11.69 5.07 -5.57
C ASN A 44 -11.69 4.41 -6.95
N SER A 45 -10.80 4.86 -7.84
CA SER A 45 -10.62 4.23 -9.15
C SER A 45 -10.32 2.73 -9.01
N LYS A 46 -10.75 1.94 -10.01
CA LYS A 46 -10.47 0.50 -10.06
C LYS A 46 -8.98 0.18 -9.88
N ALA A 47 -8.11 1.01 -10.44
CA ALA A 47 -6.67 0.86 -10.31
C ALA A 47 -6.22 1.03 -8.85
N TYR A 48 -6.67 2.09 -8.17
CA TYR A 48 -6.38 2.30 -6.74
C TYR A 48 -6.86 1.12 -5.89
N GLN A 49 -8.12 0.72 -6.05
CA GLN A 49 -8.70 -0.39 -5.27
C GLN A 49 -7.94 -1.70 -5.49
N THR A 50 -7.50 -1.97 -6.73
CA THR A 50 -6.69 -3.17 -7.05
C THR A 50 -5.34 -3.13 -6.33
N VAL A 51 -4.66 -1.99 -6.33
CA VAL A 51 -3.38 -1.83 -5.61
C VAL A 51 -3.58 -1.94 -4.11
N ALA A 52 -4.56 -1.24 -3.55
CA ALA A 52 -4.85 -1.23 -2.12
C ALA A 52 -5.17 -2.65 -1.60
N LEU A 53 -6.05 -3.38 -2.29
CA LEU A 53 -6.40 -4.75 -1.94
C LEU A 53 -5.18 -5.68 -1.96
N ARG A 54 -4.31 -5.53 -2.96
CA ARG A 54 -3.08 -6.31 -3.03
C ARG A 54 -2.16 -6.00 -1.85
N MET A 55 -1.94 -4.74 -1.53
CA MET A 55 -1.09 -4.36 -0.39
C MET A 55 -1.63 -4.92 0.92
N THR A 56 -2.94 -4.81 1.19
CA THR A 56 -3.55 -5.41 2.39
C THR A 56 -3.32 -6.92 2.48
N THR A 57 -3.40 -7.63 1.35
CA THR A 57 -3.17 -9.09 1.31
C THR A 57 -1.70 -9.45 1.57
N GLU A 58 -0.78 -8.71 0.96
CA GLU A 58 0.66 -8.92 1.13
C GLU A 58 1.13 -8.52 2.54
N GLU A 59 0.57 -7.45 3.12
CA GLU A 59 0.80 -7.04 4.52
C GLU A 59 0.39 -8.14 5.49
N ALA A 60 -0.82 -8.69 5.33
CA ALA A 60 -1.30 -9.81 6.13
C ALA A 60 -0.40 -11.06 5.97
N THR A 61 0.06 -11.33 4.75
CA THR A 61 0.98 -12.44 4.48
C THR A 61 2.34 -12.21 5.15
N CYS A 62 2.88 -10.99 5.09
CA CYS A 62 4.13 -10.61 5.75
C CYS A 62 4.02 -10.76 7.28
N ALA A 63 2.92 -10.28 7.88
CA ALA A 63 2.68 -10.38 9.32
C ALA A 63 2.62 -11.83 9.83
N LEU A 64 2.17 -12.78 8.99
CA LEU A 64 2.13 -14.20 9.33
C LEU A 64 3.47 -14.92 9.10
N THR A 65 4.35 -14.37 8.26
CA THR A 65 5.58 -15.04 7.81
C THR A 65 6.86 -14.43 8.38
N MET A 66 6.79 -13.22 8.94
CA MET A 66 7.91 -12.54 9.56
C MET A 66 7.81 -12.63 11.08
N PRO A 67 8.80 -13.24 11.75
CA PRO A 67 8.85 -13.24 13.22
C PRO A 67 9.12 -11.82 13.72
N ASP A 68 8.17 -11.26 14.49
CA ASP A 68 8.21 -10.00 15.25
C ASP A 68 9.36 -9.03 14.88
N VAL A 69 9.28 -8.42 13.70
CA VAL A 69 10.02 -7.19 13.46
C VAL A 69 9.19 -6.10 14.12
N VAL A 70 9.56 -5.78 15.36
CA VAL A 70 9.05 -4.67 16.17
C VAL A 70 8.71 -3.50 15.25
N GLU A 71 7.44 -3.11 15.23
CA GLU A 71 7.01 -1.86 14.62
C GLU A 71 7.76 -0.73 15.34
N CYS A 72 8.86 -0.26 14.76
CA CYS A 72 9.47 1.00 15.15
C CYS A 72 8.50 2.09 14.69
N ASP A 73 7.51 2.31 15.54
CA ASP A 73 6.53 3.38 15.47
C ASP A 73 7.31 4.71 15.40
N ASP A 74 7.40 5.27 14.20
CA ASP A 74 7.81 6.66 13.95
C ASP A 74 6.69 7.59 14.43
N ASN A 75 6.48 7.61 15.75
CA ASN A 75 5.68 8.63 16.40
C ASN A 75 6.63 9.68 16.98
N GLY A 76 7.05 10.59 16.11
CA GLY A 76 7.62 11.86 16.54
C GLY A 76 6.62 12.69 17.33
N ILE A 77 7.12 13.27 18.43
CA ILE A 77 6.57 14.42 19.21
C ILE A 77 5.39 14.01 20.13
N GLN A 78 5.50 13.95 21.46
CA GLN A 78 6.15 14.84 22.43
C GLN A 78 6.46 14.11 23.75
#